data_AF-A0A2E5FA75-F1
#
_entry.id   AF-A0A2E5FA75-F1
#
_cell.length_a   1.000
_cell.length_b   1.000
_cell.length_c   1.000
_cell.angle_alpha   90.00
_cell.angle_beta   90.00
_cell.angle_gamma   90.00
#
_symmetry.space_group_name_H-M   'P 1'
#
loop_
_entity.id
_entity.type
_entity.pdbx_description
1 polymer ?
#
loop_
_entity_poly.entity_id
_entity_poly.type
_entity_poly.pdbx_seq_one_letter_code
_entity_poly.pdbx_strand_id
1 'polypeptide(L)'
;MYEEPFEYRSMPKSKDDWIAQRLKDKENAYNGGCLGALADAIQICKKNETPLPKWVADEATTAVFILSTNDKGHLKKWRNWFTQYEKDMADIDLYYSVKEAREHGAAWADIYDIAASLVSNRIDENRTEAVKKAYKRTVKRLKAAPFRYHYLTSFKKPDRSAAPTEESHKLWQWVGDNIKTGKARKTGKSKI
;
A
#
# COMPACT_ATOMS: atom_id res chain seq x y z
N MET A 1 -9.78 -5.60 -6.07
CA MET A 1 -8.60 -4.97 -6.69
C MET A 1 -8.80 -3.47 -6.54
N TYR A 2 -8.23 -2.87 -5.49
CA TYR A 2 -8.57 -1.50 -5.06
C TYR A 2 -7.44 -0.52 -5.37
N GLU A 3 -7.53 0.13 -6.52
CA GLU A 3 -6.95 1.45 -6.74
C GLU A 3 -7.97 2.48 -6.20
N GLU A 4 -7.77 3.01 -4.99
CA GLU A 4 -8.45 4.25 -4.59
C GLU A 4 -7.99 5.39 -5.53
N PRO A 5 -8.84 6.41 -5.79
CA PRO A 5 -8.86 7.17 -7.03
C PRO A 5 -7.54 7.93 -7.22
N PHE A 6 -6.63 7.33 -7.99
CA PHE A 6 -5.79 8.11 -8.87
C PHE A 6 -6.77 8.93 -9.70
N GLU A 7 -6.84 10.24 -9.45
CA GLU A 7 -7.35 11.19 -10.42
C GLU A 7 -6.95 10.70 -11.80
N TYR A 8 -7.89 10.60 -12.74
CA TYR A 8 -7.68 10.12 -14.10
C TYR A 8 -6.42 10.77 -14.69
N ARG A 9 -5.25 10.17 -14.45
CA ARG A 9 -4.00 10.64 -15.01
C ARG A 9 -4.13 10.25 -16.45
N SER A 10 -4.18 11.27 -17.31
CA SER A 10 -4.18 11.10 -18.76
C SER A 10 -3.18 9.99 -19.11
N MET A 11 -3.65 8.95 -19.81
CA MET A 11 -2.78 7.86 -20.19
C MET A 11 -1.54 8.44 -20.90
N PRO A 12 -0.32 8.01 -20.51
CA PRO A 12 0.89 8.56 -21.11
C PRO A 12 0.87 8.34 -22.62
N LYS A 13 1.26 9.38 -23.36
CA LYS A 13 1.17 9.42 -24.83
C LYS A 13 2.21 8.52 -25.50
N SER A 14 3.26 8.15 -24.75
CA SER A 14 4.34 7.29 -25.20
C SER A 14 4.89 6.42 -24.05
N LYS A 15 5.67 5.40 -24.41
CA LYS A 15 6.43 4.60 -23.43
C LYS A 15 7.38 5.48 -22.61
N ASP A 16 8.00 6.47 -23.23
CA ASP A 16 8.96 7.36 -22.58
C ASP A 16 8.27 8.29 -21.57
N ASP A 17 7.09 8.82 -21.93
CA ASP A 17 6.26 9.58 -20.99
C ASP A 17 5.84 8.72 -19.79
N TRP A 18 5.51 7.45 -20.04
CA TRP A 18 5.19 6.51 -18.96
C TRP A 18 6.38 6.28 -18.05
N ILE A 19 7.59 6.06 -18.59
CA ILE A 19 8.82 5.86 -17.81
C ILE A 19 9.12 7.12 -16.99
N ALA A 20 9.10 8.30 -17.62
CA ALA A 20 9.37 9.57 -16.95
C ALA A 20 8.39 9.83 -15.81
N GLN A 21 7.09 9.59 -16.03
CA GLN A 21 6.08 9.75 -15.00
C GLN A 21 6.30 8.77 -13.84
N ARG A 22 6.64 7.51 -14.12
CA ARG A 22 6.92 6.51 -13.08
C ARG A 22 8.17 6.86 -12.28
N LEU A 23 9.23 7.35 -12.92
CA LEU A 23 10.44 7.81 -12.23
C LEU A 23 10.15 9.02 -11.34
N LYS A 24 9.33 9.97 -11.80
CA LYS A 24 8.88 11.11 -10.99
C LYS A 24 8.06 10.67 -9.78
N ASP A 25 7.18 9.68 -9.93
CA ASP A 25 6.43 9.12 -8.81
C ASP A 25 7.35 8.46 -7.77
N LYS A 26 8.43 7.80 -8.21
CA LYS A 26 9.43 7.19 -7.32
C LYS A 26 10.30 8.24 -6.64
N GLU A 27 10.67 9.30 -7.32
CA GLU A 27 11.39 10.44 -6.73
C GLU A 27 10.56 11.10 -5.63
N ASN A 28 9.27 11.37 -5.90
CA ASN A 28 8.35 11.90 -4.88
C ASN A 28 8.22 10.97 -3.67
N ALA A 29 8.14 9.65 -3.91
CA ALA A 29 8.07 8.68 -2.83
C ALA A 29 9.37 8.60 -2.02
N TYR A 30 10.53 8.66 -2.68
CA TYR A 30 11.84 8.69 -2.05
C TYR A 30 11.99 9.92 -1.15
N ASN A 31 11.66 11.11 -1.68
CA ASN A 31 11.64 12.37 -0.94
C ASN A 31 10.63 12.36 0.21
N GLY A 32 9.56 11.57 0.07
CA GLY A 32 8.58 11.27 1.13
C GLY A 32 9.04 10.24 2.18
N GLY A 33 10.30 9.78 2.13
CA GLY A 33 10.88 8.83 3.08
C GLY A 33 10.69 7.36 2.73
N CYS A 34 10.22 7.03 1.53
CA CYS A 34 10.14 5.65 1.04
C CYS A 34 11.47 5.23 0.40
N LEU A 35 12.43 4.77 1.22
CA LEU A 35 13.79 4.45 0.74
C LEU A 35 13.82 3.40 -0.37
N GLY A 36 12.91 2.42 -0.33
CA GLY A 36 12.81 1.39 -1.37
C GLY A 36 12.35 1.92 -2.75
N ALA A 37 11.88 3.18 -2.83
CA ALA A 37 11.57 3.81 -4.12
C ALA A 37 12.82 3.97 -5.01
N LEU A 38 14.02 4.07 -4.40
CA LEU A 38 15.29 4.07 -5.13
C LEU A 38 15.51 2.75 -5.87
N ALA A 39 15.29 1.61 -5.20
CA ALA A 39 15.44 0.29 -5.79
C ALA A 39 14.45 0.07 -6.96
N ASP A 40 13.21 0.50 -6.78
CA ASP A 40 12.20 0.50 -7.84
C ASP A 40 12.62 1.37 -9.05
N ALA A 41 13.15 2.57 -8.81
CA ALA A 41 13.60 3.46 -9.88
C ALA A 41 14.75 2.84 -10.69
N ILE A 42 15.71 2.21 -10.02
CA ILE A 42 16.80 1.46 -10.67
C ILE A 42 16.23 0.31 -11.52
N GLN A 43 15.25 -0.43 -11.01
CA GLN A 43 14.63 -1.53 -11.75
C GLN A 43 13.84 -1.05 -12.97
N ILE A 44 13.13 0.08 -12.86
CA ILE A 44 12.44 0.71 -14.00
C ILE A 44 13.44 1.06 -15.10
N CYS A 45 14.55 1.72 -14.74
CA CYS A 45 15.60 2.09 -15.69
C CYS A 45 16.22 0.84 -16.35
N LYS A 46 16.59 -0.17 -15.55
CA LYS A 46 17.15 -1.43 -16.04
C LYS A 46 16.22 -2.15 -17.01
N LYS A 47 14.93 -2.27 -16.67
CA LYS A 47 13.94 -3.00 -17.49
C LYS A 47 13.68 -2.31 -18.84
N ASN A 48 13.83 -0.99 -18.88
CA ASN A 48 13.55 -0.19 -20.07
C ASN A 48 14.81 0.31 -20.79
N GLU A 49 15.99 -0.17 -20.38
CA GLU A 49 17.29 0.22 -20.94
C GLU A 49 17.47 1.76 -20.97
N THR A 50 16.94 2.42 -19.95
CA THR A 50 16.96 3.89 -19.84
C THR A 50 18.11 4.31 -18.93
N PRO A 51 18.83 5.41 -19.25
CA PRO A 51 19.83 5.97 -18.35
C PRO A 51 19.23 6.30 -16.97
N LEU A 52 20.04 6.13 -15.92
CA LEU A 52 19.64 6.52 -14.57
C LEU A 52 19.49 8.05 -14.49
N PRO A 53 18.35 8.56 -13.98
CA PRO A 53 18.24 9.97 -13.64
C PRO A 53 19.30 10.37 -12.62
N LYS A 54 19.71 11.64 -12.64
CA LYS A 54 20.74 12.16 -11.75
C LYS A 54 20.50 11.81 -10.27
N TRP A 55 19.28 12.02 -9.77
CA TRP A 55 18.95 11.70 -8.37
C TRP A 55 19.15 10.21 -8.04
N VAL A 56 18.84 9.30 -8.98
CA VAL A 56 19.03 7.85 -8.79
C VAL A 56 20.53 7.52 -8.76
N ALA A 57 21.30 8.13 -9.66
CA ALA A 57 22.75 7.91 -9.74
C ALA A 57 23.48 8.42 -8.49
N ASP A 58 23.13 9.62 -8.02
CA ASP A 58 23.71 10.24 -6.82
C ASP A 58 23.42 9.40 -5.56
N GLU A 59 22.17 8.96 -5.40
CA GLU A 59 21.75 8.14 -4.25
C GLU A 59 22.30 6.71 -4.32
N ALA A 60 22.37 6.10 -5.50
CA ALA A 60 23.01 4.80 -5.69
C ALA A 60 24.50 4.85 -5.34
N THR A 61 25.19 5.93 -5.73
CA THR A 61 26.60 6.15 -5.36
C THR A 61 26.77 6.28 -3.85
N THR A 62 25.87 7.02 -3.21
CA THR A 62 25.83 7.15 -1.74
C THR A 62 25.62 5.79 -1.06
N ALA A 63 24.72 4.96 -1.58
CA ALA A 63 24.49 3.62 -1.06
C ALA A 63 25.74 2.72 -1.21
N VAL A 64 26.43 2.78 -2.36
CA VAL A 64 27.70 2.06 -2.58
C VAL A 64 28.76 2.52 -1.58
N PHE A 65 28.87 3.82 -1.32
CA PHE A 65 29.81 4.37 -0.34
C PHE A 65 29.49 3.91 1.10
N ILE A 66 28.23 3.90 1.51
CA ILE A 66 27.80 3.39 2.81
C ILE A 66 28.16 1.91 2.97
N LEU A 67 27.97 1.12 1.90
CA LEU A 67 28.29 -0.30 1.90
C LEU A 67 29.80 -0.55 1.95
N SER A 68 30.59 0.20 1.18
CA SER A 68 32.05 0.03 1.13
C SER A 68 32.74 0.45 2.44
N THR A 69 32.20 1.46 3.12
CA THR A 69 32.70 1.94 4.42
C THR A 69 32.15 1.15 5.61
N ASN A 70 31.20 0.24 5.38
CA ASN A 70 30.50 -0.52 6.43
C ASN A 70 29.94 0.39 7.54
N ASP A 71 29.34 1.52 7.15
CA ASP A 71 28.70 2.44 8.10
C ASP A 71 27.49 1.78 8.76
N LYS A 72 27.72 1.20 9.94
CA LYS A 72 26.71 0.49 10.73
C LYS A 72 25.51 1.36 11.09
N GLY A 73 25.71 2.67 11.25
CA GLY A 73 24.64 3.61 11.59
C GLY A 73 23.63 3.73 10.45
N HIS A 74 24.12 3.95 9.23
CA HIS A 74 23.28 4.03 8.04
C HIS A 74 22.64 2.68 7.68
N LEU A 75 23.41 1.58 7.75
CA LEU A 75 22.86 0.24 7.50
C LEU A 75 21.74 -0.14 8.48
N LYS A 76 21.88 0.23 9.77
CA LYS A 76 20.82 0.03 10.77
C LYS A 76 19.55 0.82 10.43
N LYS A 77 19.68 2.07 9.96
CA LYS A 77 18.52 2.89 9.53
C LYS A 77 17.77 2.21 8.38
N TRP A 78 18.49 1.70 7.37
CA TRP A 78 17.90 1.00 6.23
C TRP A 78 17.16 -0.28 6.67
N ARG A 79 17.78 -1.12 7.51
CA ARG A 79 17.14 -2.33 8.04
C ARG A 79 15.87 -2.00 8.84
N ASN A 80 15.94 -1.00 9.72
CA ASN A 80 14.78 -0.56 10.49
C ASN A 80 13.66 -0.06 9.58
N TRP A 81 14.00 0.66 8.51
CA TRP A 81 13.04 1.10 7.52
C TRP A 81 12.36 -0.10 6.83
N PHE A 82 13.10 -1.13 6.41
CA PHE A 82 12.52 -2.33 5.80
C PHE A 82 11.53 -3.05 6.73
N THR A 83 11.95 -3.31 7.97
CA THR A 83 11.07 -3.94 8.98
C THR A 83 9.82 -3.11 9.23
N GLN A 84 9.94 -1.78 9.23
CA GLN A 84 8.80 -0.89 9.42
C GLN A 84 7.89 -0.86 8.18
N TYR A 85 8.47 -0.90 6.98
CA TYR A 85 7.74 -0.95 5.71
C TYR A 85 6.87 -2.20 5.62
N GLU A 86 7.41 -3.39 5.96
CA GLU A 86 6.63 -4.63 5.97
C GLU A 86 5.42 -4.55 6.92
N LYS A 87 5.61 -3.97 8.10
CA LYS A 87 4.52 -3.73 9.06
C LYS A 87 3.51 -2.73 8.52
N ASP A 88 3.97 -1.67 7.87
CA ASP A 88 3.09 -0.67 7.24
C ASP A 88 2.30 -1.30 6.07
N MET A 89 2.89 -2.23 5.31
CA MET A 89 2.20 -2.97 4.26
C MET A 89 1.19 -3.97 4.82
N ALA A 90 1.46 -4.58 5.97
CA ALA A 90 0.43 -5.36 6.66
C ALA A 90 -0.72 -4.47 7.17
N ASP A 91 -0.41 -3.28 7.69
CA ASP A 91 -1.39 -2.33 8.19
C ASP A 91 -2.28 -1.74 7.07
N ILE A 92 -1.72 -1.46 5.88
CA ILE A 92 -2.49 -0.99 4.71
C ILE A 92 -3.40 -2.10 4.18
N ASP A 93 -2.96 -3.36 4.29
CA ASP A 93 -3.74 -4.51 3.86
C ASP A 93 -5.04 -4.65 4.67
N LEU A 94 -4.91 -4.53 5.99
CA LEU A 94 -6.06 -4.51 6.91
C LEU A 94 -6.95 -3.28 6.70
N TYR A 95 -6.35 -2.12 6.41
CA TYR A 95 -7.09 -0.91 6.08
C TYR A 95 -8.00 -1.10 4.86
N TYR A 96 -7.48 -1.70 3.78
CA TYR A 96 -8.29 -1.97 2.59
C TYR A 96 -9.37 -3.02 2.83
N SER A 97 -9.13 -4.01 3.70
CA SER A 97 -10.14 -5.01 4.07
C SER A 97 -11.34 -4.36 4.79
N VAL A 98 -11.08 -3.36 5.65
CA VAL A 98 -12.14 -2.55 6.28
C VAL A 98 -12.90 -1.70 5.25
N LYS A 99 -12.19 -1.12 4.26
CA LYS A 99 -12.82 -0.35 3.18
C LYS A 99 -13.73 -1.23 2.31
N GLU A 100 -13.25 -2.41 1.93
CA GLU A 100 -14.02 -3.40 1.19
C GLU A 100 -15.29 -3.80 1.95
N ALA A 101 -15.19 -4.15 3.24
CA ALA A 101 -16.36 -4.40 4.09
C ALA A 101 -17.33 -3.22 4.11
N ARG A 102 -16.83 -1.99 4.14
CA ARG A 102 -17.69 -0.79 4.13
C ARG A 102 -18.45 -0.65 2.82
N GLU A 103 -17.80 -0.89 1.70
CA GLU A 103 -18.39 -0.80 0.36
C GLU A 103 -19.48 -1.86 0.14
N HIS A 104 -19.30 -3.04 0.74
CA HIS A 104 -20.32 -4.08 0.79
C HIS A 104 -21.44 -3.84 1.83
N GLY A 105 -21.49 -2.65 2.44
CA GLY A 105 -22.60 -2.22 3.28
C GLY A 105 -22.51 -2.63 4.75
N ALA A 106 -21.39 -3.18 5.20
CA ALA A 106 -21.19 -3.54 6.60
C ALA A 106 -21.43 -2.36 7.55
N ALA A 107 -22.14 -2.62 8.65
CA ALA A 107 -22.31 -1.65 9.73
C ALA A 107 -20.97 -1.44 10.47
N TRP A 108 -20.74 -0.22 10.99
CA TRP A 108 -19.52 0.09 11.73
C TRP A 108 -19.35 -0.73 13.01
N ALA A 109 -20.44 -1.26 13.58
CA ALA A 109 -20.41 -2.13 14.74
C ALA A 109 -19.67 -3.45 14.43
N ASP A 110 -19.86 -3.99 13.22
CA ASP A 110 -19.41 -5.33 12.83
C ASP A 110 -18.22 -5.30 11.85
N ILE A 111 -17.87 -4.12 11.33
CA ILE A 111 -16.94 -3.97 10.21
C ILE A 111 -15.55 -4.55 10.47
N TYR A 112 -15.08 -4.49 11.72
CA TYR A 112 -13.76 -5.00 12.08
C TYR A 112 -13.75 -6.52 12.20
N ASP A 113 -14.86 -7.13 12.62
CA ASP A 113 -15.01 -8.59 12.68
C ASP A 113 -15.10 -9.19 11.27
N ILE A 114 -15.85 -8.52 10.39
CA ILE A 114 -15.94 -8.88 8.97
C ILE A 114 -14.57 -8.75 8.30
N ALA A 115 -13.90 -7.60 8.48
CA ALA A 115 -12.58 -7.38 7.90
C ALA A 115 -11.53 -8.36 8.46
N ALA A 116 -11.61 -8.74 9.74
CA ALA A 116 -10.76 -9.77 10.32
C ALA A 116 -10.97 -11.14 9.67
N SER A 117 -12.21 -11.47 9.31
CA SER A 117 -12.57 -12.73 8.65
C SER A 117 -12.02 -12.83 7.23
N LEU A 118 -11.87 -11.70 6.52
CA LEU A 118 -11.30 -11.65 5.17
C LEU A 118 -9.78 -11.93 5.12
N VAL A 119 -9.07 -11.81 6.25
CA VAL A 119 -7.61 -11.92 6.32
C VAL A 119 -7.20 -13.19 7.10
N SER A 120 -8.04 -14.23 7.00
CA SER A 120 -8.10 -15.44 7.84
C SER A 120 -6.77 -16.16 8.12
N ASN A 121 -5.73 -15.95 7.31
CA ASN A 121 -4.43 -16.61 7.41
C ASN A 121 -3.35 -15.85 8.21
N ARG A 122 -3.62 -14.70 8.86
CA ARG A 122 -2.52 -13.86 9.40
C ARG A 122 -2.56 -13.39 10.86
N ILE A 123 -3.58 -13.68 11.69
CA ILE A 123 -3.68 -13.09 13.05
C ILE A 123 -4.36 -14.06 14.05
N ASP A 124 -3.88 -14.14 15.30
CA ASP A 124 -4.42 -14.94 16.44
C ASP A 124 -5.71 -14.36 17.06
N GLU A 125 -6.23 -14.99 18.12
CA GLU A 125 -7.48 -14.74 18.90
C GLU A 125 -7.89 -13.26 19.15
N ASN A 126 -7.01 -12.28 18.95
CA ASN A 126 -7.28 -10.84 19.05
C ASN A 126 -7.48 -10.12 17.70
N ARG A 127 -7.97 -10.82 16.67
CA ARG A 127 -8.06 -10.33 15.28
C ARG A 127 -8.73 -8.96 15.15
N THR A 128 -9.92 -8.79 15.73
CA THR A 128 -10.73 -7.57 15.58
C THR A 128 -10.03 -6.32 16.10
N GLU A 129 -9.44 -6.38 17.29
CA GLU A 129 -8.72 -5.25 17.87
C GLU A 129 -7.42 -4.95 17.11
N ALA A 130 -6.76 -5.96 16.54
CA ALA A 130 -5.61 -5.76 15.66
C ALA A 130 -5.99 -5.00 14.39
N VAL A 131 -7.08 -5.41 13.71
CA VAL A 131 -7.62 -4.72 12.52
C VAL A 131 -7.98 -3.27 12.83
N LYS A 132 -8.70 -3.04 13.93
CA LYS A 132 -9.10 -1.70 14.37
C LYS A 132 -7.90 -0.79 14.65
N LYS A 133 -6.87 -1.31 15.33
CA LYS A 133 -5.62 -0.56 15.59
C LYS A 133 -4.88 -0.26 14.28
N ALA A 134 -4.75 -1.24 13.39
CA ALA A 134 -4.11 -1.06 12.08
C ALA A 134 -4.83 0.01 11.26
N TYR A 135 -6.16 -0.10 11.11
CA TYR A 135 -6.98 0.88 10.41
C TYR A 135 -6.75 2.30 10.95
N LYS A 136 -6.83 2.51 12.28
CA LYS A 136 -6.60 3.83 12.89
C LYS A 136 -5.19 4.36 12.65
N ARG A 137 -4.16 3.50 12.78
CA ARG A 137 -2.77 3.89 12.49
C ARG A 137 -2.62 4.32 11.04
N THR A 138 -3.16 3.55 10.11
CA THR A 138 -3.09 3.80 8.67
C THR A 138 -3.79 5.08 8.29
N VAL A 139 -5.01 5.32 8.76
CA VAL A 139 -5.74 6.60 8.52
C VAL A 139 -4.92 7.79 8.99
N LYS A 140 -4.33 7.73 10.20
CA LYS A 140 -3.49 8.80 10.74
C LYS A 140 -2.22 8.99 9.90
N ARG A 141 -1.55 7.91 9.53
CA ARG A 141 -0.27 7.94 8.81
C ARG A 141 -0.43 8.36 7.35
N LEU A 142 -1.47 7.92 6.65
CA LEU A 142 -1.76 8.36 5.28
C LEU A 142 -1.91 9.88 5.19
N LYS A 143 -2.53 10.50 6.21
CA LYS A 143 -2.65 11.95 6.29
C LYS A 143 -1.30 12.65 6.53
N ALA A 144 -0.45 12.08 7.37
CA ALA A 144 0.81 12.70 7.77
C ALA A 144 1.96 12.45 6.79
N ALA A 145 1.98 11.29 6.15
CA ALA A 145 3.05 10.81 5.27
C ALA A 145 2.44 9.93 4.17
N PRO A 146 1.83 10.53 3.13
CA PRO A 146 1.09 9.80 2.10
C PRO A 146 1.97 8.80 1.33
N PHE A 147 3.25 9.13 1.11
CA PHE A 147 4.21 8.28 0.40
C PHE A 147 4.73 7.09 1.23
N ARG A 148 4.42 7.03 2.53
CA ARG A 148 4.86 5.93 3.40
C ARG A 148 4.35 4.57 2.93
N TYR A 149 3.17 4.57 2.32
CA TYR A 149 2.53 3.36 1.81
C TYR A 149 2.75 3.16 0.31
N HIS A 150 3.75 3.83 -0.29
CA HIS A 150 4.05 3.66 -1.69
C HIS A 150 4.39 2.20 -1.99
N TYR A 151 3.65 1.61 -2.90
CA TYR A 151 3.88 0.23 -3.29
C TYR A 151 5.18 0.13 -4.10
N LEU A 152 6.03 -0.77 -3.64
CA LEU A 152 7.27 -1.09 -4.31
C LEU A 152 7.09 -2.33 -5.16
N THR A 153 7.44 -2.21 -6.43
CA THR A 153 7.34 -3.26 -7.44
C THR A 153 8.55 -4.20 -7.43
N SER A 154 9.67 -3.75 -6.87
CA SER A 154 10.88 -4.53 -6.66
C SER A 154 10.76 -5.55 -5.52
N PHE A 155 9.74 -5.41 -4.65
CA PHE A 155 9.49 -6.34 -3.56
C PHE A 155 8.35 -7.28 -3.94
N LYS A 156 8.51 -8.58 -3.63
CA LYS A 156 7.43 -9.56 -3.83
C LYS A 156 6.22 -9.09 -3.03
N LYS A 157 5.09 -8.90 -3.71
CA LYS A 157 3.82 -8.67 -3.03
C LYS A 157 3.54 -9.88 -2.13
N PRO A 158 2.96 -9.68 -0.94
CA PRO A 158 2.15 -10.74 -0.37
C PRO A 158 1.08 -11.09 -1.41
N ASP A 159 1.00 -12.37 -1.79
CA ASP A 159 0.08 -12.82 -2.82
C ASP A 159 -1.37 -12.56 -2.38
N ARG A 160 -1.95 -11.47 -2.89
CA ARG A 160 -3.37 -11.11 -2.76
C ARG A 160 -4.20 -11.61 -3.95
N SER A 161 -3.56 -12.27 -4.92
CA SER A 161 -4.20 -12.75 -6.14
C SER A 161 -4.70 -14.18 -6.02
N ALA A 162 -4.60 -14.80 -4.85
CA ALA A 162 -5.50 -15.89 -4.50
C ALA A 162 -6.91 -15.39 -4.76
N ALA A 163 -7.57 -15.98 -5.77
CA ALA A 163 -8.96 -15.70 -6.09
C ALA A 163 -9.77 -15.71 -4.78
N PRO A 164 -10.81 -14.85 -4.63
CA PRO A 164 -11.66 -14.90 -3.44
C PRO A 164 -12.00 -16.36 -3.20
N THR A 165 -11.55 -16.88 -2.06
CA THR A 165 -11.74 -18.28 -1.74
C THR A 165 -13.24 -18.55 -1.75
N GLU A 166 -13.65 -19.80 -1.97
CA GLU A 166 -15.06 -20.17 -1.82
C GLU A 166 -15.60 -19.71 -0.45
N GLU A 167 -14.74 -19.73 0.58
CA GLU A 167 -14.99 -19.19 1.91
C GLU A 167 -15.23 -17.67 1.91
N SER A 168 -14.46 -16.89 1.14
CA SER A 168 -14.65 -15.43 1.01
C SER A 168 -16.00 -15.10 0.36
N HIS A 169 -16.40 -15.87 -0.66
CA HIS A 169 -17.70 -15.68 -1.31
C HIS A 169 -18.86 -16.06 -0.38
N LYS A 170 -18.74 -17.19 0.32
CA LYS A 170 -19.71 -17.61 1.37
C LYS A 170 -19.81 -16.58 2.50
N LEU A 171 -18.68 -15.99 2.90
CA LEU A 171 -18.65 -14.92 3.90
C LEU A 171 -19.43 -13.70 3.42
N TRP A 172 -19.22 -13.25 2.17
CA TRP A 172 -19.97 -12.11 1.63
C TRP A 172 -21.46 -12.39 1.46
N GLN A 173 -21.84 -13.61 1.04
CA GLN A 173 -23.23 -14.04 1.01
C GLN A 173 -23.85 -14.00 2.41
N TRP A 174 -23.17 -14.60 3.40
CA TRP A 174 -23.62 -14.57 4.79
C TRP A 174 -23.75 -13.15 5.34
N VAL A 175 -22.79 -12.27 5.05
CA VAL A 175 -22.83 -10.85 5.43
C VAL A 175 -24.06 -10.17 4.81
N GLY A 176 -24.33 -10.41 3.53
CA GLY A 176 -25.52 -9.87 2.85
C GLY A 176 -26.83 -10.39 3.45
N ASP A 177 -26.88 -11.66 3.83
CA ASP A 177 -28.09 -12.31 4.34
C ASP A 177 -28.38 -11.97 5.82
N ASN A 178 -27.34 -11.74 6.63
CA ASN A 178 -27.47 -11.69 8.09
C ASN A 178 -27.15 -10.32 8.70
N ILE A 179 -26.34 -9.49 8.04
CA ILE A 179 -25.99 -8.17 8.56
C ILE A 179 -26.95 -7.16 7.96
N LYS A 180 -27.82 -6.61 8.81
CA LYS A 180 -28.72 -5.50 8.44
C LYS A 180 -27.86 -4.39 7.82
N THR A 181 -27.93 -4.22 6.51
CA THR A 181 -27.28 -3.12 5.81
C THR A 181 -27.75 -1.81 6.45
N GLY A 182 -26.90 -1.19 7.26
CA GLY A 182 -27.21 0.12 7.81
C GLY A 182 -27.41 1.06 6.63
N LYS A 183 -28.56 1.76 6.55
CA LYS A 183 -28.93 2.64 5.43
C LYS A 183 -27.68 3.34 4.88
N ALA A 184 -27.34 3.09 3.61
CA ALA A 184 -26.24 3.73 2.93
C ALA A 184 -26.33 5.25 3.18
N ARG A 185 -25.29 5.83 3.77
CA ARG A 185 -25.24 7.28 4.03
C ARG A 185 -25.28 7.94 2.65
N LYS A 186 -26.40 8.58 2.29
CA LYS A 186 -26.53 9.30 1.01
C LYS A 186 -25.31 10.20 0.87
N THR A 187 -24.41 9.87 -0.05
CA THR A 187 -23.33 10.75 -0.47
C THR A 187 -24.01 11.94 -1.11
N GLY A 188 -24.08 13.05 -0.38
CA GLY A 188 -24.61 14.30 -0.89
C GLY A 188 -23.85 14.65 -2.16
N LYS A 189 -24.58 14.83 -3.27
CA LYS A 189 -24.04 15.34 -4.52
C LYS A 189 -23.18 16.56 -4.20
N SER A 190 -21.88 16.47 -4.47
CA SER A 190 -21.04 17.66 -4.56
C SER A 190 -21.63 18.52 -5.66
N LYS A 191 -22.22 19.66 -5.30
CA LYS A 191 -22.49 20.69 -6.30
C LYS A 191 -21.14 21.19 -6.77
N ILE A 192 -20.92 21.04 -8.08
CA ILE A 192 -19.88 21.72 -8.85
C ILE A 192 -20.08 23.23 -8.68
#